data_AF-A0A2A2UTV7-F1
#
_entry.id   AF-A0A2A2UTV7-F1
#
_cell.length_a   1.000
_cell.length_b   1.000
_cell.length_c   1.000
_cell.angle_alpha   90.00
_cell.angle_beta   90.00
_cell.angle_gamma   90.00
#
_symmetry.space_group_name_H-M   'P 1'
#
loop_
_entity.id
_entity.type
_entity.pdbx_description
1 polymer ?
#
loop_
_entity_poly.entity_id
_entity_poly.type
_entity_poly.pdbx_seq_one_letter_code
_entity_poly.pdbx_strand_id
1 'polypeptide(L)'
;MTPSALRKAVNAFSKDTQHQPDYYFVEGYLIGKVAINDIAEIHEWLPELFGDYTAIYRAQLEALMDLHEQCVSSLDGKTYKLPKECALSKQDFAASLVEGAPLPSFCLGLLKALDKVSFENLSLEQKGAVNELQQQLTGFTSLDAAKAAFSNAEPTMPFEREAHDVKRYLAGAIMELGDTLIWDPELDNELGAFEFEEDFDEAQEEIRNSLIENLLKLTHIDSIPLLDQFILNEEQDFITPDYIEENQGDFWLIHETRPYMLIRYHKAWIYFWADRVQEAVDELDVLLRLNPNDNQACRYLYVNGLVILKQWDKLQACLDEYEEESIFMLSVEALMHFAQGGESKALNELKATIKGYNKHFIKMLTGQEKTKQKEIYGYTLGSKEEVLSYIDCGGKKAWLSVEGSLFWLRKKS
;
A
#
# COMPACT_ATOMS: atom_id res chain seq x y z
N MET A 1 -14.60 10.73 -17.81
CA MET A 1 -15.54 11.84 -18.16
C MET A 1 -16.40 12.25 -16.94
N THR A 2 -17.16 13.37 -16.96
CA THR A 2 -18.16 13.61 -15.89
C THR A 2 -19.33 12.60 -16.00
N PRO A 3 -20.00 12.20 -14.90
CA PRO A 3 -21.09 11.21 -14.95
C PRO A 3 -22.22 11.58 -15.93
N SER A 4 -22.54 12.87 -16.03
CA SER A 4 -23.56 13.38 -16.96
C SER A 4 -23.10 13.30 -18.43
N ALA A 5 -21.83 13.60 -18.71
CA ALA A 5 -21.28 13.51 -20.05
C ALA A 5 -21.19 12.05 -20.53
N LEU A 6 -20.81 11.15 -19.61
CA LEU A 6 -20.71 9.72 -19.85
C LEU A 6 -22.08 9.12 -20.17
N ARG A 7 -23.09 9.38 -19.32
CA ARG A 7 -24.48 8.95 -19.56
C ARG A 7 -25.02 9.44 -20.91
N LYS A 8 -24.73 10.70 -21.27
CA LYS A 8 -25.15 11.29 -22.55
C LYS A 8 -24.48 10.60 -23.74
N ALA A 9 -23.20 10.28 -23.65
CA ALA A 9 -22.45 9.64 -24.72
C ALA A 9 -22.91 8.20 -24.96
N VAL A 10 -23.08 7.41 -23.89
CA VAL A 10 -23.60 6.03 -23.96
C VAL A 10 -25.00 5.99 -24.57
N ASN A 11 -25.91 6.84 -24.09
CA ASN A 11 -27.26 6.93 -24.66
C ASN A 11 -27.28 7.46 -26.10
N ALA A 12 -26.32 8.29 -26.50
CA ALA A 12 -26.23 8.77 -27.87
C ALA A 12 -25.81 7.65 -28.83
N PHE A 13 -24.88 6.79 -28.42
CA PHE A 13 -24.52 5.61 -29.20
C PHE A 13 -25.70 4.65 -29.30
N SER A 14 -26.32 4.33 -28.16
CA SER A 14 -27.43 3.38 -28.04
C SER A 14 -28.58 3.64 -29.02
N LYS A 15 -28.95 4.90 -29.24
CA LYS A 15 -30.06 5.27 -30.16
C LYS A 15 -29.87 4.81 -31.60
N ASP A 16 -28.63 4.65 -32.03
CA ASP A 16 -28.28 4.29 -33.41
C ASP A 16 -27.99 2.77 -33.54
N THR A 17 -28.35 1.97 -32.53
CA THR A 17 -28.14 0.52 -32.52
C THR A 17 -29.46 -0.25 -32.55
N GLN A 18 -29.39 -1.55 -32.87
CA GLN A 18 -30.58 -2.41 -32.97
C GLN A 18 -31.34 -2.56 -31.64
N HIS A 19 -30.63 -2.79 -30.53
CA HIS A 19 -31.25 -3.09 -29.24
C HIS A 19 -31.55 -1.85 -28.38
N GLN A 20 -30.91 -0.72 -28.65
CA GLN A 20 -31.11 0.57 -27.97
C GLN A 20 -31.15 0.48 -26.42
N PRO A 21 -30.20 -0.20 -25.75
CA PRO A 21 -30.20 -0.30 -24.29
C PRO A 21 -29.99 1.07 -23.63
N ASP A 22 -30.74 1.38 -22.59
CA ASP A 22 -30.47 2.61 -21.83
C ASP A 22 -29.16 2.51 -21.03
N TYR A 23 -28.67 3.65 -20.56
CA TYR A 23 -27.46 3.73 -19.76
C TYR A 23 -27.43 2.77 -18.56
N TYR A 24 -28.55 2.63 -17.84
CA TYR A 24 -28.60 1.82 -16.63
C TYR A 24 -28.53 0.33 -16.95
N PHE A 25 -29.14 -0.08 -18.06
CA PHE A 25 -28.97 -1.43 -18.60
C PHE A 25 -27.50 -1.72 -18.93
N VAL A 26 -26.82 -0.78 -19.61
CA VAL A 26 -25.40 -0.93 -19.95
C VAL A 26 -24.53 -1.02 -18.70
N GLU A 27 -24.75 -0.12 -17.73
CA GLU A 27 -24.04 -0.12 -16.44
C GLU A 27 -24.28 -1.41 -15.65
N GLY A 28 -25.53 -1.88 -15.57
CA GLY A 28 -25.88 -3.15 -14.91
C GLY A 28 -25.18 -4.34 -15.55
N TYR A 29 -25.12 -4.39 -16.88
CA TYR A 29 -24.40 -5.45 -17.59
C TYR A 29 -22.90 -5.41 -17.34
N LEU A 30 -22.27 -4.23 -17.37
CA LEU A 30 -20.84 -4.10 -17.12
C LEU A 30 -20.48 -4.48 -15.68
N ILE A 31 -21.26 -4.03 -14.69
CA ILE A 31 -21.11 -4.47 -13.30
C ILE A 31 -21.27 -5.99 -13.17
N GLY A 32 -22.27 -6.57 -13.84
CA GLY A 32 -22.47 -8.02 -13.86
C GLY A 32 -21.31 -8.78 -14.47
N LYS A 33 -20.73 -8.29 -15.58
CA LYS A 33 -19.54 -8.87 -16.20
C LYS A 33 -18.36 -8.90 -15.23
N VAL A 34 -18.11 -7.79 -14.53
CA VAL A 34 -17.04 -7.70 -13.53
C VAL A 34 -17.31 -8.68 -12.38
N ALA A 35 -18.55 -8.72 -11.87
CA ALA A 35 -18.93 -9.60 -10.78
C ALA A 35 -18.79 -11.10 -11.10
N ILE A 36 -18.85 -11.50 -12.37
CA ILE A 36 -18.65 -12.90 -12.79
C ILE A 36 -17.27 -13.15 -13.38
N ASN A 37 -16.36 -12.17 -13.30
CA ASN A 37 -15.02 -12.22 -13.86
C ASN A 37 -15.00 -12.53 -15.38
N ASP A 38 -15.95 -11.97 -16.14
CA ASP A 38 -16.02 -12.13 -17.60
C ASP A 38 -15.01 -11.18 -18.29
N ILE A 39 -13.83 -11.74 -18.58
CA ILE A 39 -12.69 -11.07 -19.22
C ILE A 39 -12.84 -10.77 -20.72
N ALA A 40 -14.01 -11.01 -21.32
CA ALA A 40 -14.20 -10.76 -22.75
C ALA A 40 -13.95 -9.29 -23.12
N GLU A 41 -13.26 -9.06 -24.24
CA GLU A 41 -12.89 -7.74 -24.72
C GLU A 41 -14.10 -6.96 -25.26
N ILE A 42 -13.96 -5.63 -25.34
CA ILE A 42 -15.05 -4.74 -25.80
C ILE A 42 -15.64 -5.12 -27.15
N HIS A 43 -14.82 -5.63 -28.07
CA HIS A 43 -15.31 -6.02 -29.39
C HIS A 43 -16.19 -7.29 -29.36
N GLU A 44 -16.09 -8.10 -28.30
CA GLU A 44 -16.84 -9.35 -28.12
C GLU A 44 -18.22 -9.09 -27.51
N TRP A 45 -18.31 -8.26 -26.47
CA TRP A 45 -19.57 -8.01 -25.78
C TRP A 45 -20.40 -6.85 -26.35
N LEU A 46 -19.81 -5.94 -27.12
CA LEU A 46 -20.52 -4.78 -27.64
C LEU A 46 -21.65 -5.15 -28.63
N PRO A 47 -21.50 -6.13 -29.56
CA PRO A 47 -22.61 -6.63 -30.37
C PRO A 47 -23.70 -7.32 -29.54
N GLU A 48 -23.36 -7.96 -28.41
CA GLU A 48 -24.34 -8.63 -27.56
C GLU A 48 -25.29 -7.66 -26.86
N LEU A 49 -24.75 -6.49 -26.49
CA LEU A 49 -25.49 -5.41 -25.83
C LEU A 49 -26.28 -4.57 -26.82
N PHE A 50 -25.63 -4.15 -27.91
CA PHE A 50 -26.16 -3.12 -28.79
C PHE A 50 -26.78 -3.69 -30.07
N GLY A 51 -26.48 -4.94 -30.43
CA GLY A 51 -26.88 -5.58 -31.68
C GLY A 51 -26.11 -5.02 -32.86
N ASP A 52 -26.66 -5.13 -34.06
CA ASP A 52 -26.04 -4.52 -35.24
C ASP A 52 -26.02 -2.98 -35.10
N TYR A 53 -24.88 -2.36 -35.42
CA TYR A 53 -24.70 -0.91 -35.46
C TYR A 53 -23.79 -0.52 -36.64
N THR A 54 -24.05 0.64 -37.25
CA THR A 54 -23.32 1.08 -38.45
C THR A 54 -21.95 1.67 -38.18
N ALA A 55 -21.79 2.39 -37.07
CA ALA A 55 -20.52 2.99 -36.65
C ALA A 55 -20.60 3.39 -35.17
N ILE A 56 -19.46 3.39 -34.49
CA ILE A 56 -19.27 3.99 -33.18
C ILE A 56 -18.23 5.11 -33.28
N TYR A 57 -18.57 6.31 -32.80
CA TYR A 57 -17.62 7.42 -32.78
C TYR A 57 -16.65 7.25 -31.61
N ARG A 58 -15.42 7.76 -31.79
CA ARG A 58 -14.36 7.69 -30.77
C ARG A 58 -14.83 8.11 -29.37
N ALA A 59 -15.54 9.24 -29.25
CA ALA A 59 -16.03 9.73 -27.97
C ALA A 59 -17.06 8.81 -27.29
N GLN A 60 -17.82 8.04 -28.08
CA GLN A 60 -18.78 7.06 -27.54
C GLN A 60 -18.07 5.80 -27.07
N LEU A 61 -17.06 5.35 -27.81
CA LEU A 61 -16.22 4.22 -27.43
C LEU A 61 -15.43 4.54 -26.15
N GLU A 62 -14.80 5.72 -26.09
CA GLU A 62 -14.10 6.21 -24.89
C GLU A 62 -15.06 6.26 -23.68
N ALA A 63 -16.31 6.71 -23.86
CA ALA A 63 -17.29 6.74 -22.77
C ALA A 63 -17.69 5.33 -22.27
N LEU A 64 -17.74 4.32 -23.14
CA LEU A 64 -18.03 2.94 -22.76
C LEU A 64 -16.84 2.29 -22.05
N MET A 65 -15.62 2.60 -22.48
CA MET A 65 -14.40 2.14 -21.81
C MET A 65 -14.25 2.78 -20.42
N ASP A 66 -14.43 4.11 -20.32
CA ASP A 66 -14.44 4.85 -19.06
C ASP A 66 -15.48 4.26 -18.08
N LEU A 67 -16.65 3.84 -18.58
CA LEU A 67 -17.70 3.23 -17.76
C LEU A 67 -17.28 1.86 -17.25
N HIS A 68 -16.74 1.02 -18.13
CA HIS A 68 -16.27 -0.32 -17.78
C HIS A 68 -15.14 -0.25 -16.74
N GLU A 69 -14.18 0.65 -16.92
CA GLU A 69 -13.09 0.88 -15.96
C GLU A 69 -13.61 1.36 -14.60
N GLN A 70 -14.61 2.25 -14.59
CA GLN A 70 -15.29 2.66 -13.34
C GLN A 70 -15.98 1.49 -12.65
N CYS A 71 -16.64 0.60 -13.41
CA CYS A 71 -17.25 -0.62 -12.86
C CYS A 71 -16.19 -1.52 -12.19
N VAL A 72 -15.08 -1.81 -12.90
CA VAL A 72 -13.95 -2.60 -12.39
C VAL A 72 -13.39 -2.00 -11.10
N SER A 73 -12.94 -0.74 -11.16
CA SER A 73 -12.35 -0.05 -10.01
C SER A 73 -13.29 0.00 -8.79
N SER A 74 -14.60 0.16 -9.02
CA SER A 74 -15.57 0.22 -7.94
C SER A 74 -15.83 -1.11 -7.24
N LEU A 75 -15.79 -2.24 -7.97
CA LEU A 75 -15.95 -3.57 -7.38
C LEU A 75 -14.66 -4.03 -6.69
N ASP A 76 -13.51 -3.85 -7.34
CA ASP A 76 -12.19 -4.22 -6.78
C ASP A 76 -11.91 -3.44 -5.50
N GLY A 77 -12.15 -2.13 -5.52
CA GLY A 77 -11.97 -1.26 -4.36
C GLY A 77 -13.08 -1.35 -3.31
N LYS A 78 -14.05 -2.29 -3.44
CA LYS A 78 -15.19 -2.47 -2.52
C LYS A 78 -15.98 -1.19 -2.23
N THR A 79 -16.02 -0.27 -3.20
CA THR A 79 -16.65 1.05 -3.08
C THR A 79 -17.94 1.17 -3.88
N TYR A 80 -18.34 0.12 -4.58
CA TYR A 80 -19.51 0.12 -5.45
C TYR A 80 -20.80 0.50 -4.71
N LYS A 81 -21.56 1.40 -5.34
CA LYS A 81 -22.89 1.83 -4.89
C LYS A 81 -23.82 1.83 -6.07
N LEU A 82 -25.05 1.36 -5.86
CA LEU A 82 -26.09 1.46 -6.87
C LEU A 82 -26.28 2.92 -7.34
N PRO A 83 -26.58 3.12 -8.63
CA PRO A 83 -26.91 4.45 -9.15
C PRO A 83 -28.02 5.08 -8.34
N LYS A 84 -27.91 6.39 -8.05
CA LYS A 84 -28.88 7.10 -7.21
C LYS A 84 -30.28 7.08 -7.81
N GLU A 85 -30.37 6.99 -9.13
CA GLU A 85 -31.63 6.90 -9.87
C GLU A 85 -32.27 5.51 -9.82
N CYS A 86 -31.52 4.46 -9.47
CA CYS A 86 -32.04 3.14 -9.12
C CYS A 86 -32.65 3.17 -7.71
N ALA A 87 -33.65 4.04 -7.52
CA ALA A 87 -34.36 4.23 -6.28
C ALA A 87 -35.67 3.44 -6.27
N LEU A 88 -36.05 2.97 -5.09
CA LEU A 88 -37.35 2.34 -4.85
C LEU A 88 -38.16 3.32 -4.00
N SER A 89 -39.24 3.87 -4.55
CA SER A 89 -40.05 4.89 -3.89
C SER A 89 -40.88 4.29 -2.75
N LYS A 90 -40.88 4.96 -1.59
CA LYS A 90 -41.74 4.61 -0.45
C LYS A 90 -43.20 5.04 -0.64
N GLN A 91 -43.46 5.96 -1.58
CA GLN A 91 -44.78 6.56 -1.82
C GLN A 91 -45.46 5.94 -3.04
N ASP A 92 -44.67 5.60 -4.06
CA ASP A 92 -45.15 5.04 -5.33
C ASP A 92 -44.20 3.93 -5.79
N PHE A 93 -44.29 2.80 -5.09
CA PHE A 93 -43.46 1.62 -5.32
C PHE A 93 -43.60 1.12 -6.77
N ALA A 94 -44.83 1.06 -7.29
CA ALA A 94 -45.13 0.56 -8.62
C ALA A 94 -44.47 1.42 -9.71
N ALA A 95 -44.47 2.75 -9.57
CA ALA A 95 -43.80 3.64 -10.52
C ALA A 95 -42.27 3.44 -10.60
N SER A 96 -41.65 2.87 -9.56
CA SER A 96 -40.20 2.59 -9.55
C SER A 96 -39.85 1.33 -10.36
N LEU A 97 -40.84 0.50 -10.70
CA LEU A 97 -40.67 -0.80 -11.36
C LEU A 97 -41.36 -0.88 -12.73
N VAL A 98 -41.66 0.28 -13.34
CA VAL A 98 -42.18 0.33 -14.71
C VAL A 98 -41.06 0.08 -15.72
N GLU A 99 -41.42 -0.44 -16.89
CA GLU A 99 -40.49 -0.64 -18.01
C GLU A 99 -39.73 0.65 -18.35
N GLY A 100 -38.40 0.55 -18.51
CA GLY A 100 -37.54 1.70 -18.80
C GLY A 100 -37.20 2.59 -17.59
N ALA A 101 -37.69 2.26 -16.38
CA ALA A 101 -37.20 2.90 -15.17
C ALA A 101 -35.77 2.43 -14.83
N PRO A 102 -34.94 3.28 -14.17
CA PRO A 102 -33.53 2.98 -13.95
C PRO A 102 -33.26 1.65 -13.23
N LEU A 103 -34.04 1.33 -12.19
CA LEU A 103 -33.84 0.12 -11.38
C LEU A 103 -34.14 -1.16 -12.17
N PRO A 104 -35.31 -1.32 -12.82
CA PRO A 104 -35.56 -2.44 -13.73
C PRO A 104 -34.53 -2.56 -14.84
N SER A 105 -34.17 -1.47 -15.51
CA SER A 105 -33.18 -1.51 -16.61
C SER A 105 -31.83 -2.00 -16.12
N PHE A 106 -31.35 -1.48 -14.98
CA PHE A 106 -30.13 -1.94 -14.34
C PHE A 106 -30.16 -3.44 -14.03
N CYS A 107 -31.23 -3.92 -13.39
CA CYS A 107 -31.35 -5.33 -13.02
C CYS A 107 -31.41 -6.25 -14.24
N LEU A 108 -32.09 -5.84 -15.32
CA LEU A 108 -32.12 -6.58 -16.58
C LEU A 108 -30.74 -6.66 -17.25
N GLY A 109 -29.98 -5.57 -17.21
CA GLY A 109 -28.60 -5.55 -17.70
C GLY A 109 -27.71 -6.54 -16.95
N LEU A 110 -27.79 -6.51 -15.61
CA LEU A 110 -26.99 -7.40 -14.76
C LEU A 110 -27.37 -8.87 -14.94
N LEU A 111 -28.68 -9.17 -15.01
CA LEU A 111 -29.18 -10.51 -15.32
C LEU A 111 -28.62 -11.04 -16.65
N LYS A 112 -28.58 -10.20 -17.69
CA LYS A 112 -28.01 -10.58 -19.00
C LYS A 112 -26.52 -10.95 -18.92
N ALA A 113 -25.77 -10.35 -18.00
CA ALA A 113 -24.39 -10.78 -17.75
C ALA A 113 -24.35 -12.12 -17.00
N LEU A 114 -25.17 -12.28 -15.94
CA LEU A 114 -25.24 -13.52 -15.15
C LEU A 114 -25.67 -14.74 -15.97
N ASP A 115 -26.43 -14.57 -17.06
CA ASP A 115 -26.78 -15.64 -18.01
C ASP A 115 -25.54 -16.34 -18.63
N LYS A 116 -24.36 -15.71 -18.57
CA LYS A 116 -23.10 -16.28 -19.06
C LYS A 116 -22.41 -17.20 -18.07
N VAL A 117 -22.84 -17.22 -16.81
CA VAL A 117 -22.21 -18.06 -15.78
C VAL A 117 -22.41 -19.53 -16.13
N SER A 118 -21.31 -20.26 -16.32
CA SER A 118 -21.37 -21.71 -16.52
C SER A 118 -21.50 -22.43 -15.18
N PHE A 119 -22.58 -23.17 -15.00
CA PHE A 119 -22.84 -23.94 -13.78
C PHE A 119 -22.05 -25.27 -13.72
N GLU A 120 -21.36 -25.65 -14.79
CA GLU A 120 -20.69 -26.97 -14.88
C GLU A 120 -19.61 -27.15 -13.80
N ASN A 121 -18.86 -26.09 -13.50
CA ASN A 121 -17.71 -26.12 -12.58
C ASN A 121 -17.95 -25.41 -11.24
N LEU A 122 -19.16 -24.92 -10.98
CA LEU A 122 -19.46 -24.21 -9.73
C LEU A 122 -19.84 -25.16 -8.59
N SER A 123 -19.39 -24.84 -7.37
CA SER A 123 -19.80 -25.47 -6.12
C SER A 123 -21.29 -25.24 -5.83
N LEU A 124 -21.87 -25.99 -4.87
CA LEU A 124 -23.27 -25.81 -4.51
C LEU A 124 -23.54 -24.40 -3.94
N GLU A 125 -22.58 -23.85 -3.21
CA GLU A 125 -22.63 -22.52 -2.61
C GLU A 125 -22.57 -21.42 -3.68
N GLN A 126 -21.62 -21.51 -4.61
CA GLN A 126 -21.51 -20.61 -5.75
C GLN A 126 -22.78 -20.61 -6.61
N LYS A 127 -23.35 -21.79 -6.86
CA LYS A 127 -24.64 -21.93 -7.54
C LYS A 127 -25.76 -21.27 -6.75
N GLY A 128 -25.74 -21.41 -5.42
CA GLY A 128 -26.68 -20.76 -4.50
C GLY A 128 -26.62 -19.24 -4.64
N ALA A 129 -25.42 -18.65 -4.53
CA ALA A 129 -25.20 -17.21 -4.62
C ALA A 129 -25.65 -16.62 -5.97
N VAL A 130 -25.31 -17.27 -7.09
CA VAL A 130 -25.76 -16.84 -8.43
C VAL A 130 -27.29 -16.86 -8.52
N ASN A 131 -27.91 -17.98 -8.11
CA ASN A 131 -29.37 -18.12 -8.17
C ASN A 131 -30.10 -17.12 -7.26
N GLU A 132 -29.56 -16.88 -6.06
CA GLU A 132 -30.13 -15.93 -5.12
C GLU A 132 -30.07 -14.50 -5.68
N LEU A 133 -28.91 -14.07 -6.20
CA LEU A 133 -28.81 -12.75 -6.81
C LEU A 133 -29.71 -12.63 -8.04
N GLN A 134 -29.78 -13.66 -8.90
CA GLN A 134 -30.70 -13.68 -10.03
C GLN A 134 -32.16 -13.54 -9.59
N GLN A 135 -32.57 -14.21 -8.51
CA GLN A 135 -33.92 -14.07 -7.96
C GLN A 135 -34.19 -12.65 -7.45
N GLN A 136 -33.25 -12.08 -6.68
CA GLN A 136 -33.37 -10.71 -6.16
C GLN A 136 -33.48 -9.69 -7.30
N LEU A 137 -32.60 -9.77 -8.31
CA LEU A 137 -32.62 -8.91 -9.48
C LEU A 137 -33.91 -9.06 -10.28
N THR A 138 -34.37 -10.31 -10.49
CA THR A 138 -35.64 -10.60 -11.18
C THR A 138 -36.79 -9.90 -10.47
N GLY A 139 -36.81 -9.91 -9.14
CA GLY A 139 -37.81 -9.20 -8.33
C GLY A 139 -37.89 -7.69 -8.61
N PHE A 140 -36.80 -7.05 -9.05
CA PHE A 140 -36.78 -5.62 -9.37
C PHE A 140 -37.07 -5.31 -10.85
N THR A 141 -37.37 -6.31 -11.70
CA THR A 141 -37.64 -6.08 -13.13
C THR A 141 -39.07 -5.61 -13.41
N SER A 142 -40.02 -5.91 -12.53
CA SER A 142 -41.42 -5.48 -12.66
C SER A 142 -42.16 -5.60 -11.33
N LEU A 143 -43.32 -4.94 -11.21
CA LEU A 143 -44.17 -5.06 -10.02
C LEU A 143 -44.65 -6.50 -9.77
N ASP A 144 -44.97 -7.25 -10.82
CA ASP A 144 -45.45 -8.62 -10.69
C ASP A 144 -44.31 -9.57 -10.29
N ALA A 145 -43.10 -9.35 -10.83
CA ALA A 145 -41.91 -10.06 -10.39
C ALA A 145 -41.56 -9.75 -8.92
N ALA A 146 -41.68 -8.50 -8.48
CA ALA A 146 -41.46 -8.11 -7.08
C ALA A 146 -42.40 -8.86 -6.13
N LYS A 147 -43.69 -8.93 -6.49
CA LYS A 147 -44.69 -9.69 -5.71
C LYS A 147 -44.35 -11.17 -5.68
N ALA A 148 -43.86 -11.75 -6.77
CA ALA A 148 -43.50 -13.17 -6.80
C ALA A 148 -42.24 -13.46 -5.98
N ALA A 149 -41.22 -12.59 -6.06
CA ALA A 149 -39.91 -12.80 -5.47
C ALA A 149 -39.88 -12.53 -3.96
N PHE A 150 -40.57 -11.48 -3.49
CA PHE A 150 -40.43 -10.93 -2.13
C PHE A 150 -41.61 -11.19 -1.20
N SER A 151 -42.45 -12.19 -1.49
CA SER A 151 -43.66 -12.49 -0.70
C SER A 151 -43.52 -13.70 0.24
N ASN A 152 -42.31 -14.24 0.44
CA ASN A 152 -42.13 -15.60 0.96
C ASN A 152 -41.39 -15.73 2.30
N ALA A 153 -40.83 -14.66 2.87
CA ALA A 153 -39.99 -14.79 4.07
C ALA A 153 -40.77 -14.87 5.39
N GLU A 154 -41.84 -14.08 5.58
CA GLU A 154 -42.64 -14.07 6.83
C GLU A 154 -44.13 -13.71 6.61
N PRO A 155 -45.09 -14.39 7.27
CA PRO A 155 -46.53 -14.15 7.07
C PRO A 155 -47.03 -12.74 7.45
N THR A 156 -46.22 -11.96 8.17
CA THR A 156 -46.57 -10.65 8.72
C THR A 156 -45.90 -9.47 8.04
N MET A 157 -44.99 -9.71 7.08
CA MET A 157 -44.26 -8.65 6.38
C MET A 157 -44.85 -8.39 4.99
N PRO A 158 -45.16 -7.13 4.62
CA PRO A 158 -45.54 -6.80 3.25
C PRO A 158 -44.33 -6.91 2.31
N PHE A 159 -44.54 -7.42 1.09
CA PHE A 159 -43.47 -7.66 0.13
C PHE A 159 -42.69 -6.39 -0.24
N GLU A 160 -43.33 -5.21 -0.18
CA GLU A 160 -42.66 -3.92 -0.42
C GLU A 160 -41.58 -3.62 0.62
N ARG A 161 -41.79 -4.06 1.87
CA ARG A 161 -40.79 -3.90 2.93
C ARG A 161 -39.60 -4.82 2.68
N GLU A 162 -39.86 -6.07 2.36
CA GLU A 162 -38.81 -7.04 1.98
C GLU A 162 -38.03 -6.54 0.77
N ALA A 163 -38.71 -6.03 -0.27
CA ALA A 163 -38.08 -5.44 -1.44
C ALA A 163 -37.20 -4.22 -1.10
N HIS A 164 -37.62 -3.37 -0.14
CA HIS A 164 -36.78 -2.25 0.33
C HIS A 164 -35.52 -2.72 1.05
N ASP A 165 -35.62 -3.78 1.86
CA ASP A 165 -34.48 -4.35 2.57
C ASP A 165 -33.52 -5.02 1.59
N VAL A 166 -34.01 -5.87 0.67
CA VAL A 166 -33.20 -6.46 -0.41
C VAL A 166 -32.52 -5.35 -1.24
N LYS A 167 -33.25 -4.30 -1.64
CA LYS A 167 -32.69 -3.19 -2.42
C LYS A 167 -31.58 -2.45 -1.66
N ARG A 168 -31.69 -2.34 -0.34
CA ARG A 168 -30.69 -1.69 0.50
C ARG A 168 -29.35 -2.45 0.48
N TYR A 169 -29.41 -3.78 0.44
CA TYR A 169 -28.22 -4.64 0.47
C TYR A 169 -27.77 -5.12 -0.91
N LEU A 170 -28.54 -4.86 -1.98
CA LEU A 170 -28.26 -5.33 -3.33
C LEU A 170 -26.85 -4.97 -3.85
N ALA A 171 -26.32 -3.78 -3.52
CA ALA A 171 -24.93 -3.44 -3.89
C ALA A 171 -23.90 -4.36 -3.20
N GLY A 172 -24.15 -4.70 -1.94
CA GLY A 172 -23.35 -5.67 -1.19
C GLY A 172 -23.45 -7.07 -1.77
N ALA A 173 -24.67 -7.52 -2.09
CA ALA A 173 -24.89 -8.83 -2.70
C ALA A 173 -24.19 -8.98 -4.08
N ILE A 174 -24.09 -7.90 -4.87
CA ILE A 174 -23.33 -7.91 -6.12
C ILE A 174 -21.82 -8.08 -5.86
N MET A 175 -21.27 -7.37 -4.87
CA MET A 175 -19.85 -7.50 -4.52
C MET A 175 -19.53 -8.87 -3.92
N GLU A 176 -20.40 -9.36 -3.05
CA GLU A 176 -20.31 -10.68 -2.42
C GLU A 176 -20.40 -11.81 -3.45
N LEU A 177 -21.21 -11.66 -4.50
CA LEU A 177 -21.21 -12.62 -5.61
C LEU A 177 -19.84 -12.70 -6.28
N GLY A 178 -19.19 -11.55 -6.50
CA GLY A 178 -17.83 -11.50 -7.05
C GLY A 178 -16.84 -12.28 -6.20
N ASP A 179 -16.88 -12.06 -4.89
CA ASP A 179 -16.03 -12.81 -3.93
C ASP A 179 -16.34 -14.31 -3.95
N THR A 180 -17.63 -14.66 -3.92
CA THR A 180 -18.08 -16.06 -3.88
C THR A 180 -17.70 -16.82 -5.16
N LEU A 181 -17.79 -16.19 -6.33
CA LEU A 181 -17.46 -16.84 -7.60
C LEU A 181 -15.95 -16.98 -7.83
N ILE A 182 -15.13 -16.17 -7.15
CA ILE A 182 -13.67 -16.29 -7.12
C ILE A 182 -13.23 -17.34 -6.07
N TRP A 183 -14.03 -17.53 -5.02
CA TRP A 183 -13.73 -18.43 -3.90
C TRP A 183 -13.72 -19.92 -4.27
N ASP A 184 -12.62 -20.63 -3.93
CA ASP A 184 -12.46 -22.08 -4.13
C ASP A 184 -12.37 -22.82 -2.77
N PRO A 185 -13.34 -23.70 -2.45
CA PRO A 185 -13.37 -24.41 -1.17
C PRO A 185 -12.26 -25.48 -0.96
N GLU A 186 -11.57 -25.92 -2.02
CA GLU A 186 -10.40 -26.81 -1.85
C GLU A 186 -9.16 -26.05 -1.36
N LEU A 187 -9.06 -24.75 -1.66
CA LEU A 187 -8.02 -23.85 -1.13
C LEU A 187 -8.31 -23.43 0.33
N ASP A 188 -9.59 -23.34 0.73
CA ASP A 188 -10.01 -22.83 2.04
C ASP A 188 -9.86 -23.86 3.20
N ASN A 189 -9.95 -25.16 2.90
CA ASN A 189 -9.76 -26.21 3.91
C ASN A 189 -8.29 -26.43 4.33
N GLU A 190 -7.31 -25.88 3.59
CA GLU A 190 -5.89 -25.83 4.00
C GLU A 190 -5.59 -24.65 4.95
N LEU A 191 -6.47 -23.64 5.01
CA LEU A 191 -6.23 -22.34 5.65
C LEU A 191 -7.01 -22.06 6.95
N GLY A 192 -7.88 -22.97 7.40
CA GLY A 192 -8.78 -22.77 8.55
C GLY A 192 -8.15 -22.67 9.96
N ALA A 193 -6.93 -22.16 10.12
CA ALA A 193 -6.22 -22.13 11.41
C ALA A 193 -5.67 -20.78 11.89
N PHE A 194 -5.88 -19.64 11.20
CA PHE A 194 -5.44 -18.33 11.72
C PHE A 194 -6.46 -17.21 11.46
N GLU A 195 -6.76 -16.44 12.52
CA GLU A 195 -7.62 -15.26 12.52
C GLU A 195 -6.91 -14.04 11.91
N PHE A 196 -7.59 -13.36 10.97
CA PHE A 196 -7.33 -12.05 10.34
C PHE A 196 -5.94 -11.78 9.76
N GLU A 197 -5.79 -11.81 8.42
CA GLU A 197 -4.85 -10.95 7.67
C GLU A 197 -5.20 -10.95 6.16
N GLU A 198 -4.81 -9.88 5.47
CA GLU A 198 -5.06 -9.54 4.06
C GLU A 198 -4.55 -10.63 3.09
N ASP A 199 -5.30 -10.98 2.05
CA ASP A 199 -4.80 -11.86 0.97
C ASP A 199 -3.83 -11.08 0.06
N PHE A 200 -2.62 -10.84 0.59
CA PHE A 200 -1.40 -10.59 -0.17
C PHE A 200 -0.90 -11.97 -0.68
N ASP A 201 -0.86 -12.15 -2.00
CA ASP A 201 -0.44 -13.39 -2.67
C ASP A 201 0.91 -13.88 -2.12
N GLU A 202 0.95 -14.99 -1.35
CA GLU A 202 2.17 -15.52 -0.70
C GLU A 202 3.33 -15.69 -1.69
N ALA A 203 3.03 -16.00 -2.95
CA ALA A 203 4.04 -16.10 -4.00
C ALA A 203 4.60 -14.71 -4.38
N GLN A 204 3.75 -13.68 -4.40
CA GLN A 204 4.19 -12.29 -4.62
C GLN A 204 4.91 -11.72 -3.41
N GLU A 205 4.49 -12.04 -2.19
CA GLU A 205 5.24 -11.69 -0.98
C GLU A 205 6.59 -12.39 -0.93
N GLU A 206 6.67 -13.67 -1.27
CA GLU A 206 7.94 -14.40 -1.34
C GLU A 206 8.85 -13.79 -2.41
N ILE A 207 8.31 -13.41 -3.58
CA ILE A 207 9.05 -12.70 -4.63
C ILE A 207 9.49 -11.32 -4.16
N ARG A 208 8.62 -10.57 -3.48
CA ARG A 208 8.90 -9.21 -2.96
C ARG A 208 9.96 -9.28 -1.85
N ASN A 209 9.81 -10.19 -0.91
CA ASN A 209 10.78 -10.44 0.17
C ASN A 209 12.12 -10.89 -0.41
N SER A 210 12.12 -11.79 -1.40
CA SER A 210 13.33 -12.20 -2.12
C SER A 210 13.99 -11.02 -2.84
N LEU A 211 13.20 -10.15 -3.49
CA LEU A 211 13.70 -8.94 -4.11
C LEU A 211 14.36 -8.01 -3.08
N ILE A 212 13.68 -7.74 -1.97
CA ILE A 212 14.20 -6.90 -0.87
C ILE A 212 15.51 -7.49 -0.34
N GLU A 213 15.57 -8.79 -0.04
CA GLU A 213 16.80 -9.45 0.39
C GLU A 213 17.94 -9.31 -0.63
N ASN A 214 17.63 -9.39 -1.92
CA ASN A 214 18.62 -9.23 -2.99
C ASN A 214 19.11 -7.78 -3.08
N LEU A 215 18.23 -6.79 -2.94
CA LEU A 215 18.58 -5.38 -2.89
C LEU A 215 19.47 -5.07 -1.68
N LEU A 216 19.15 -5.62 -0.50
CA LEU A 216 19.93 -5.44 0.74
C LEU A 216 21.34 -6.06 0.67
N LYS A 217 21.60 -7.00 -0.25
CA LYS A 217 22.93 -7.55 -0.50
C LYS A 217 23.81 -6.66 -1.38
N LEU A 218 23.22 -5.68 -2.08
CA LEU A 218 23.96 -4.76 -2.95
C LEU A 218 24.75 -3.76 -2.11
N THR A 219 26.02 -3.55 -2.42
CA THR A 219 26.89 -2.65 -1.61
C THR A 219 27.62 -1.61 -2.45
N HIS A 220 27.48 -1.66 -3.78
CA HIS A 220 28.19 -0.78 -4.71
C HIS A 220 27.33 0.40 -5.13
N ILE A 221 27.94 1.58 -5.32
CA ILE A 221 27.23 2.81 -5.70
C ILE A 221 26.43 2.69 -7.02
N ASP A 222 26.89 1.84 -7.94
CA ASP A 222 26.21 1.60 -9.22
C ASP A 222 24.85 0.89 -9.06
N SER A 223 24.55 0.34 -7.87
CA SER A 223 23.27 -0.31 -7.57
C SER A 223 22.15 0.66 -7.18
N ILE A 224 22.48 1.91 -6.87
CA ILE A 224 21.51 2.93 -6.45
C ILE A 224 20.28 3.04 -7.37
N PRO A 225 20.40 3.00 -8.71
CA PRO A 225 19.22 3.05 -9.59
C PRO A 225 18.21 1.91 -9.34
N LEU A 226 18.65 0.73 -8.88
CA LEU A 226 17.75 -0.38 -8.55
C LEU A 226 16.99 -0.12 -7.25
N LEU A 227 17.66 0.47 -6.24
CA LEU A 227 17.02 0.87 -4.99
C LEU A 227 16.05 2.03 -5.22
N ASP A 228 16.43 3.00 -6.07
CA ASP A 228 15.58 4.10 -6.47
C ASP A 228 14.33 3.62 -7.20
N GLN A 229 14.46 2.63 -8.09
CA GLN A 229 13.32 2.05 -8.77
C GLN A 229 12.36 1.35 -7.80
N PHE A 230 12.88 0.62 -6.81
CA PHE A 230 12.06 0.01 -5.76
C PHE A 230 11.30 1.10 -4.97
N ILE A 231 12.01 2.10 -4.46
CA ILE A 231 11.43 3.22 -3.71
C ILE A 231 10.36 3.94 -4.53
N LEU A 232 10.62 4.19 -5.82
CA LEU A 232 9.68 4.86 -6.72
C LEU A 232 8.39 4.04 -6.91
N ASN A 233 8.51 2.72 -7.06
CA ASN A 233 7.33 1.85 -7.19
C ASN A 233 6.50 1.89 -5.90
N GLU A 234 7.16 1.76 -4.75
CA GLU A 234 6.49 1.85 -3.44
C GLU A 234 5.74 3.19 -3.27
N GLU A 235 6.35 4.31 -3.69
CA GLU A 235 5.72 5.64 -3.63
C GLU A 235 4.57 5.84 -4.62
N GLN A 236 4.55 5.11 -5.73
CA GLN A 236 3.48 5.16 -6.73
C GLN A 236 2.29 4.29 -6.33
N ASP A 237 2.58 3.14 -5.73
CA ASP A 237 1.56 2.11 -5.46
C ASP A 237 0.90 2.33 -4.10
N PHE A 238 1.70 2.50 -3.03
CA PHE A 238 1.22 2.45 -1.65
C PHE A 238 1.59 3.69 -0.83
N ILE A 239 2.84 4.13 -0.90
CA ILE A 239 3.43 5.21 -0.08
C ILE A 239 3.27 6.55 -0.80
N THR A 240 2.03 6.91 -1.11
CA THR A 240 1.69 8.17 -1.77
C THR A 240 1.98 9.39 -0.87
N PRO A 241 2.05 10.62 -1.41
CA PRO A 241 2.25 11.82 -0.59
C PRO A 241 1.21 11.99 0.52
N ASP A 242 -0.07 11.71 0.24
CA ASP A 242 -1.15 11.78 1.23
C ASP A 242 -0.94 10.71 2.32
N TYR A 243 -0.53 9.49 1.93
CA TYR A 243 -0.19 8.43 2.88
C TYR A 243 0.97 8.80 3.80
N ILE A 244 2.00 9.46 3.26
CA ILE A 244 3.11 9.99 4.06
C ILE A 244 2.58 11.03 5.05
N GLU A 245 1.76 11.99 4.61
CA GLU A 245 1.25 13.05 5.49
C GLU A 245 0.38 12.48 6.63
N GLU A 246 -0.46 11.50 6.35
CA GLU A 246 -1.37 10.88 7.34
C GLU A 246 -0.64 9.99 8.35
N ASN A 247 0.45 9.34 7.94
CA ASN A 247 1.14 8.33 8.75
C ASN A 247 2.53 8.78 9.23
N GLN A 248 2.96 10.01 8.92
CA GLN A 248 4.27 10.51 9.32
C GLN A 248 4.44 10.42 10.84
N GLY A 249 5.51 9.78 11.29
CA GLY A 249 5.76 9.53 12.70
C GLY A 249 5.59 8.06 13.09
N ASP A 250 4.71 7.35 12.38
CA ASP A 250 4.28 6.00 12.72
C ASP A 250 4.73 4.95 11.71
N PHE A 251 5.49 5.32 10.67
CA PHE A 251 5.91 4.42 9.59
C PHE A 251 6.48 3.09 10.13
N TRP A 252 7.38 3.15 11.12
CA TRP A 252 7.96 1.90 11.64
C TRP A 252 6.96 0.97 12.34
N LEU A 253 5.88 1.53 12.90
CA LEU A 253 4.81 0.77 13.55
C LEU A 253 3.88 0.10 12.53
N ILE A 254 3.88 0.58 11.28
CA ILE A 254 3.11 0.04 10.17
C ILE A 254 3.98 -0.99 9.43
N HIS A 255 3.54 -2.26 9.45
CA HIS A 255 4.34 -3.38 8.95
C HIS A 255 4.70 -3.21 7.47
N GLU A 256 3.73 -2.77 6.69
CA GLU A 256 3.72 -2.66 5.24
C GLU A 256 4.73 -1.61 4.73
N THR A 257 5.08 -0.60 5.55
CA THR A 257 6.05 0.43 5.16
C THR A 257 7.51 0.05 5.49
N ARG A 258 7.75 -1.02 6.24
CA ARG A 258 9.09 -1.42 6.67
C ARG A 258 10.02 -1.76 5.51
N PRO A 259 9.61 -2.48 4.46
CA PRO A 259 10.44 -2.69 3.27
C PRO A 259 10.99 -1.40 2.68
N TYR A 260 10.14 -0.40 2.49
CA TYR A 260 10.52 0.91 1.99
C TYR A 260 11.55 1.60 2.91
N MET A 261 11.30 1.59 4.22
CA MET A 261 12.20 2.15 5.23
C MET A 261 13.56 1.43 5.26
N LEU A 262 13.59 0.10 5.09
CA LEU A 262 14.81 -0.71 5.04
C LEU A 262 15.64 -0.39 3.79
N ILE A 263 15.00 -0.32 2.61
CA ILE A 263 15.69 -0.01 1.36
C ILE A 263 16.23 1.42 1.36
N ARG A 264 15.50 2.40 1.91
CA ARG A 264 16.01 3.77 2.10
C ARG A 264 17.21 3.85 3.03
N TYR A 265 17.18 3.12 4.15
CA TYR A 265 18.34 3.09 5.05
C TYR A 265 19.56 2.47 4.35
N HIS A 266 19.35 1.38 3.62
CA HIS A 266 20.39 0.71 2.86
C HIS A 266 20.98 1.61 1.76
N LYS A 267 20.13 2.36 1.07
CA LYS A 267 20.53 3.41 0.12
C LYS A 267 21.43 4.45 0.78
N ALA A 268 21.04 4.95 1.96
CA ALA A 268 21.86 5.89 2.73
C ALA A 268 23.22 5.29 3.13
N TRP A 269 23.24 4.02 3.52
CA TRP A 269 24.47 3.29 3.85
C TRP A 269 25.41 3.20 2.64
N ILE A 270 24.89 2.84 1.45
CA ILE A 270 25.69 2.78 0.21
C ILE A 270 26.27 4.16 -0.12
N TYR A 271 25.46 5.22 -0.03
CA TYR A 271 25.92 6.59 -0.25
C TYR A 271 27.05 6.98 0.71
N PHE A 272 26.88 6.69 2.00
CA PHE A 272 27.86 7.03 3.02
C PHE A 272 29.21 6.33 2.76
N TRP A 273 29.17 5.04 2.41
CA TRP A 273 30.39 4.28 2.16
C TRP A 273 31.05 4.60 0.83
N ALA A 274 30.30 5.11 -0.15
CA ALA A 274 30.79 5.67 -1.41
C ALA A 274 31.24 7.14 -1.32
N ASP A 275 31.38 7.70 -0.11
CA ASP A 275 31.78 9.10 0.16
C ASP A 275 30.80 10.16 -0.39
N ARG A 276 29.57 9.78 -0.72
CA ARG A 276 28.44 10.67 -1.03
C ARG A 276 27.65 11.00 0.24
N VAL A 277 28.34 11.65 1.18
CA VAL A 277 27.86 11.80 2.56
C VAL A 277 26.67 12.75 2.68
N GLN A 278 26.57 13.77 1.83
CA GLN A 278 25.41 14.67 1.84
C GLN A 278 24.13 13.91 1.48
N GLU A 279 24.21 13.07 0.46
CA GLU A 279 23.07 12.29 -0.01
C GLU A 279 22.67 11.19 0.97
N ALA A 280 23.65 10.61 1.69
CA ALA A 280 23.35 9.73 2.82
C ALA A 280 22.59 10.46 3.94
N VAL A 281 23.03 11.67 4.30
CA VAL A 281 22.38 12.50 5.33
C VAL A 281 20.98 12.90 4.90
N ASP A 282 20.75 13.22 3.62
CA ASP A 282 19.44 13.59 3.10
C ASP A 282 18.44 12.42 3.20
N GLU A 283 18.86 11.19 2.88
CA GLU A 283 18.03 9.98 3.05
C GLU A 283 17.73 9.68 4.52
N LEU A 284 18.72 9.86 5.40
CA LEU A 284 18.54 9.67 6.84
C LEU A 284 17.63 10.75 7.46
N ASP A 285 17.71 11.98 6.97
CA ASP A 285 16.80 13.07 7.34
C ASP A 285 15.35 12.70 6.98
N VAL A 286 15.12 12.04 5.84
CA VAL A 286 13.79 11.51 5.47
C VAL A 286 13.35 10.43 6.46
N LEU A 287 14.19 9.44 6.73
CA LEU A 287 13.87 8.33 7.63
C LEU A 287 13.53 8.79 9.05
N LEU A 288 14.31 9.74 9.60
CA LEU A 288 14.06 10.28 10.94
C LEU A 288 12.77 11.10 11.02
N ARG A 289 12.31 11.71 9.92
CA ARG A 289 10.98 12.36 9.89
C ARG A 289 9.83 11.36 9.84
N LEU A 290 10.01 10.25 9.12
CA LEU A 290 9.01 9.18 9.01
C LEU A 290 8.92 8.36 10.30
N ASN A 291 10.05 8.21 11.00
CA ASN A 291 10.21 7.44 12.24
C ASN A 291 11.03 8.26 13.27
N PRO A 292 10.42 9.25 13.94
CA PRO A 292 11.10 10.12 14.91
C PRO A 292 11.53 9.39 16.17
N ASN A 293 10.87 8.30 16.55
CA ASN A 293 11.34 7.41 17.62
C ASN A 293 12.62 6.64 17.23
N ASP A 294 13.05 6.75 15.98
CA ASP A 294 14.24 6.13 15.41
C ASP A 294 14.40 4.65 15.79
N ASN A 295 13.32 3.89 15.59
CA ASN A 295 13.31 2.46 15.87
C ASN A 295 14.32 1.66 15.01
N GLN A 296 14.80 2.24 13.89
CA GLN A 296 15.82 1.65 13.02
C GLN A 296 17.25 1.99 13.43
N ALA A 297 17.43 2.87 14.42
CA ALA A 297 18.73 3.40 14.81
C ALA A 297 19.48 4.14 13.67
N CYS A 298 18.72 4.78 12.77
CA CYS A 298 19.23 5.65 11.71
C CYS A 298 20.09 6.79 12.25
N ARG A 299 19.78 7.28 13.47
CA ARG A 299 20.52 8.38 14.10
C ARG A 299 22.02 8.13 14.17
N TYR A 300 22.46 6.88 14.34
CA TYR A 300 23.88 6.57 14.49
C TYR A 300 24.69 6.81 13.22
N LEU A 301 24.18 6.42 12.04
CA LEU A 301 24.83 6.74 10.77
C LEU A 301 24.71 8.25 10.48
N TYR A 302 23.55 8.83 10.81
CA TYR A 302 23.23 10.23 10.58
C TYR A 302 24.20 11.18 11.29
N VAL A 303 24.39 11.03 12.61
CA VAL A 303 25.26 11.89 13.39
C VAL A 303 26.72 11.83 12.93
N ASN A 304 27.19 10.66 12.48
CA ASN A 304 28.52 10.52 11.90
C ASN A 304 28.63 11.23 10.55
N GLY A 305 27.58 11.20 9.73
CA GLY A 305 27.48 12.00 8.50
C GLY A 305 27.53 13.50 8.77
N LEU A 306 26.78 13.98 9.78
CA LEU A 306 26.78 15.39 10.17
C LEU A 306 28.17 15.87 10.63
N VAL A 307 28.93 15.04 11.37
CA VAL A 307 30.32 15.36 11.75
C VAL A 307 31.20 15.53 10.51
N ILE A 308 31.12 14.61 9.54
CA ILE A 308 31.93 14.67 8.30
C ILE A 308 31.60 15.94 7.50
N LEU A 309 30.32 16.30 7.42
CA LEU A 309 29.83 17.50 6.74
C LEU A 309 30.00 18.79 7.57
N LYS A 310 30.43 18.67 8.83
CA LYS A 310 30.56 19.78 9.79
C LYS A 310 29.25 20.54 10.03
N GLN A 311 28.12 19.84 9.96
CA GLN A 311 26.79 20.38 10.21
C GLN A 311 26.48 20.38 11.71
N TRP A 312 27.24 21.18 12.46
CA TRP A 312 27.23 21.17 13.93
C TRP A 312 25.88 21.54 14.54
N ASP A 313 25.14 22.47 13.93
CA ASP A 313 23.83 22.89 14.44
C ASP A 313 22.80 21.74 14.37
N LYS A 314 22.80 20.99 13.26
CA LYS A 314 21.97 19.78 13.13
C LYS A 314 22.41 18.69 14.09
N LEU A 315 23.72 18.54 14.31
CA LEU A 315 24.25 17.55 15.24
C LEU A 315 23.83 17.86 16.67
N GLN A 316 23.90 19.13 17.08
CA GLN A 316 23.43 19.57 18.39
C GLN A 316 21.93 19.30 18.53
N ALA A 317 21.12 19.65 17.53
CA ALA A 317 19.68 19.36 17.56
C ALA A 317 19.39 17.85 17.72
N CYS A 318 20.16 16.99 17.03
CA CYS A 318 20.03 15.54 17.16
C CYS A 318 20.47 15.03 18.55
N LEU A 319 21.50 15.61 19.15
CA LEU A 319 21.94 15.26 20.51
C LEU A 319 20.91 15.71 21.56
N ASP A 320 20.27 16.85 21.35
CA ASP A 320 19.22 17.36 22.25
C ASP A 320 17.94 16.54 22.14
N GLU A 321 17.58 16.07 20.94
CA GLU A 321 16.40 15.23 20.71
C GLU A 321 16.58 13.81 21.30
N TYR A 322 17.75 13.21 21.09
CA TYR A 322 18.06 11.85 21.55
C TYR A 322 19.03 11.89 22.74
N GLU A 323 18.49 12.12 23.94
CA GLU A 323 19.24 12.08 25.21
C GLU A 323 19.70 10.66 25.55
N GLU A 324 20.78 10.21 24.91
CA GLU A 324 21.30 8.85 25.02
C GLU A 324 22.79 8.85 25.43
N GLU A 325 23.09 8.27 26.58
CA GLU A 325 24.46 8.11 27.04
C GLU A 325 25.08 6.80 26.50
N SER A 326 25.42 6.78 25.21
CA SER A 326 26.09 5.64 24.57
C SER A 326 27.38 6.04 23.87
N ILE A 327 28.20 5.05 23.50
CA ILE A 327 29.41 5.33 22.72
C ILE A 327 29.10 5.94 21.36
N PHE A 328 27.88 5.82 20.84
CA PHE A 328 27.50 6.38 19.55
C PHE A 328 27.33 7.90 19.66
N MET A 329 26.52 8.36 20.62
CA MET A 329 26.19 9.77 20.79
C MET A 329 27.31 10.56 21.50
N LEU A 330 27.88 10.01 22.57
CA LEU A 330 28.98 10.67 23.31
C LEU A 330 30.21 10.89 22.41
N SER A 331 30.44 10.01 21.43
CA SER A 331 31.58 10.14 20.52
C SER A 331 31.43 11.31 19.55
N VAL A 332 30.23 11.55 19.02
CA VAL A 332 29.99 12.67 18.11
C VAL A 332 29.92 14.01 18.86
N GLU A 333 29.40 14.01 20.09
CA GLU A 333 29.50 15.16 21.01
C GLU A 333 30.97 15.53 21.26
N ALA A 334 31.81 14.54 21.59
CA ALA A 334 33.24 14.74 21.77
C ALA A 334 33.91 15.30 20.52
N LEU A 335 33.56 14.79 19.33
CA LEU A 335 34.09 15.28 18.06
C LEU A 335 33.68 16.72 17.77
N MET A 336 32.42 17.07 18.00
CA MET A 336 31.91 18.43 17.83
C MET A 336 32.64 19.43 18.74
N HIS A 337 32.71 19.14 20.04
CA HIS A 337 33.41 19.99 21.00
C HIS A 337 34.90 20.09 20.70
N PHE A 338 35.54 18.99 20.32
CA PHE A 338 36.96 19.00 19.92
C PHE A 338 37.18 19.85 18.67
N ALA A 339 36.31 19.75 17.66
CA ALA A 339 36.40 20.52 16.43
C ALA A 339 36.21 22.03 16.66
N GLN A 340 35.32 22.42 17.58
CA GLN A 340 35.00 23.82 17.87
C GLN A 340 35.98 24.49 18.85
N GLY A 341 36.48 23.74 19.85
CA GLY A 341 37.22 24.29 20.99
C GLY A 341 38.61 23.69 21.24
N GLY A 342 39.02 22.67 20.48
CA GLY A 342 40.26 21.93 20.71
C GLY A 342 40.25 21.13 22.02
N GLU A 343 41.42 20.71 22.51
CA GLU A 343 41.53 19.95 23.77
C GLU A 343 41.10 20.78 24.99
N SER A 344 40.22 20.23 25.82
CA SER A 344 39.78 20.86 27.07
C SER A 344 39.70 19.83 28.21
N LYS A 345 39.61 20.32 29.46
CA LYS A 345 39.41 19.43 30.62
C LYS A 345 38.08 18.68 30.52
N ALA A 346 37.01 19.35 30.12
CA ALA A 346 35.68 18.74 29.94
C ALA A 346 35.71 17.63 28.88
N LEU A 347 36.41 17.83 27.76
CA LEU A 347 36.60 16.78 26.75
C LEU A 347 37.36 15.57 27.28
N ASN A 348 38.37 15.78 28.13
CA ASN A 348 39.10 14.67 28.75
C ASN A 348 38.22 13.87 29.73
N GLU A 349 37.25 14.52 30.39
CA GLU A 349 36.23 13.87 31.23
C GLU A 349 35.26 13.07 30.35
N LEU A 350 34.73 13.66 29.27
CA LEU A 350 33.86 12.96 28.30
C LEU A 350 34.55 11.74 27.68
N LYS A 351 35.83 11.87 27.33
CA LYS A 351 36.66 10.74 26.88
C LYS A 351 36.79 9.64 27.93
N ALA A 352 36.91 9.99 29.21
CA ALA A 352 36.94 9.01 30.29
C ALA A 352 35.57 8.30 30.43
N THR A 353 34.47 9.04 30.25
CA THR A 353 33.10 8.49 30.21
C THR A 353 32.94 7.49 29.07
N ILE A 354 33.30 7.84 27.82
CA ILE A 354 33.23 6.93 26.67
C ILE A 354 34.01 5.64 26.93
N LYS A 355 35.21 5.75 27.52
CA LYS A 355 36.04 4.60 27.90
C LYS A 355 35.38 3.76 29.02
N GLY A 356 34.62 4.38 29.90
CA GLY A 356 33.83 3.73 30.95
C GLY A 356 32.70 2.88 30.36
N TYR A 357 31.97 3.39 29.37
CA TYR A 357 30.95 2.63 28.63
C TYR A 357 31.55 1.45 27.88
N ASN A 358 32.66 1.66 27.18
CA ASN A 358 33.31 0.59 26.44
C ASN A 358 34.85 0.67 26.51
N LYS A 359 35.44 -0.26 27.27
CA LYS A 359 36.89 -0.37 27.48
C LYS A 359 37.69 -0.69 26.20
N HIS A 360 37.03 -1.21 25.16
CA HIS A 360 37.65 -1.58 23.88
C HIS A 360 37.68 -0.42 22.88
N PHE A 361 36.76 0.54 23.01
CA PHE A 361 36.53 1.63 22.07
C PHE A 361 37.81 2.31 21.57
N ILE A 362 38.57 2.91 22.49
CA ILE A 362 39.79 3.68 22.14
C ILE A 362 40.82 2.81 21.42
N LYS A 363 41.05 1.58 21.89
CA LYS A 363 42.08 0.71 21.32
C LYS A 363 41.69 0.24 19.92
N MET A 364 40.42 -0.07 19.70
CA MET A 364 39.93 -0.51 18.40
C MET A 364 39.92 0.63 17.38
N LEU A 365 39.39 1.81 17.74
CA LEU A 365 39.38 2.98 16.85
C LEU A 365 40.78 3.42 16.42
N THR A 366 41.73 3.40 17.36
CA THR A 366 43.12 3.82 17.12
C THR A 366 44.01 2.71 16.55
N GLY A 367 43.45 1.52 16.26
CA GLY A 367 44.16 0.40 15.64
C GLY A 367 45.13 -0.35 16.56
N GLN A 368 45.08 -0.11 17.88
CA GLN A 368 45.86 -0.82 18.89
C GLN A 368 45.31 -2.22 19.21
N GLU A 369 44.03 -2.45 18.91
CA GLU A 369 43.36 -3.74 19.05
C GLU A 369 42.64 -4.07 17.74
N LYS A 370 42.99 -5.21 17.12
CA LYS A 370 42.34 -5.70 15.90
C LYS A 370 41.35 -6.80 16.27
N THR A 371 40.18 -6.81 15.62
CA THR A 371 39.27 -7.95 15.65
C THR A 371 39.49 -8.84 14.44
N LYS A 372 39.15 -10.13 14.55
CA LYS A 372 39.08 -11.07 13.42
C LYS A 372 37.64 -11.26 12.92
N GLN A 373 36.67 -10.73 13.64
CA GLN A 373 35.25 -10.88 13.32
C GLN A 373 34.88 -9.99 12.14
N LYS A 374 34.22 -10.58 11.15
CA LYS A 374 33.81 -9.90 9.91
C LYS A 374 32.34 -9.51 9.91
N GLU A 375 31.50 -10.24 10.66
CA GLU A 375 30.05 -10.06 10.68
C GLU A 375 29.55 -9.80 12.10
N ILE A 376 28.57 -8.91 12.21
CA ILE A 376 27.98 -8.46 13.47
C ILE A 376 26.49 -8.79 13.38
N TYR A 377 26.05 -9.77 14.16
CA TYR A 377 24.64 -10.16 14.24
C TYR A 377 23.88 -9.46 15.39
N GLY A 378 24.60 -8.64 16.15
CA GLY A 378 24.13 -7.96 17.34
C GLY A 378 25.29 -7.63 18.27
N TYR A 379 25.01 -6.89 19.35
CA TYR A 379 26.02 -6.56 20.36
C TYR A 379 25.41 -6.51 21.76
N THR A 380 26.29 -6.58 22.75
CA THR A 380 25.97 -6.24 24.15
C THR A 380 26.73 -4.98 24.54
N LEU A 381 26.17 -4.16 25.43
CA LEU A 381 26.84 -2.95 25.90
C LEU A 381 28.23 -3.28 26.49
N GLY A 382 29.25 -2.52 26.09
CA GLY A 382 30.65 -2.69 26.49
C GLY A 382 31.43 -3.79 25.75
N SER A 383 30.79 -4.49 24.80
CA SER A 383 31.40 -5.57 24.00
C SER A 383 32.28 -5.03 22.86
N LYS A 384 33.05 -5.90 22.18
CA LYS A 384 33.81 -5.46 21.00
C LYS A 384 32.89 -5.25 19.81
N GLU A 385 31.84 -6.05 19.74
CA GLU A 385 30.79 -6.04 18.74
C GLU A 385 30.08 -4.70 18.74
N GLU A 386 29.84 -4.09 19.91
CA GLU A 386 29.30 -2.72 20.02
C GLU A 386 30.21 -1.69 19.33
N VAL A 387 31.53 -1.80 19.53
CA VAL A 387 32.50 -0.93 18.86
C VAL A 387 32.53 -1.19 17.35
N LEU A 388 32.33 -2.43 16.91
CA LEU A 388 32.25 -2.75 15.49
C LEU A 388 30.96 -2.18 14.87
N SER A 389 29.82 -2.27 15.55
CA SER A 389 28.58 -1.62 15.11
C SER A 389 28.74 -0.12 15.00
N TYR A 390 29.42 0.52 15.97
CA TYR A 390 29.79 1.93 15.90
C TYR A 390 30.66 2.27 14.68
N ILE A 391 31.64 1.41 14.36
CA ILE A 391 32.51 1.59 13.19
C ILE A 391 31.70 1.42 11.89
N ASP A 392 30.79 0.45 11.84
CA ASP A 392 29.92 0.17 10.69
C ASP A 392 28.91 1.31 10.42
N CYS A 393 28.46 1.97 11.49
CA CYS A 393 27.71 3.23 11.42
C CYS A 393 28.56 4.45 11.05
N GLY A 394 29.76 4.25 10.49
CA GLY A 394 30.61 5.32 9.98
C GLY A 394 31.47 6.04 11.03
N GLY A 395 31.43 5.60 12.29
CA GLY A 395 32.14 6.27 13.40
C GLY A 395 33.61 6.55 13.10
N LYS A 396 34.33 5.56 12.59
CA LYS A 396 35.76 5.75 12.27
C LYS A 396 36.01 6.77 11.16
N LYS A 397 35.13 6.87 10.15
CA LYS A 397 35.21 7.91 9.11
C LYS A 397 35.00 9.30 9.73
N ALA A 398 34.04 9.44 10.64
CA ALA A 398 33.80 10.69 11.36
C ALA A 398 35.03 11.15 12.16
N TRP A 399 35.65 10.25 12.94
CA TRP A 399 36.91 10.58 13.63
C TRP A 399 38.03 11.00 12.65
N LEU A 400 38.20 10.28 11.54
CA LEU A 400 39.22 10.64 10.53
C LEU A 400 38.96 12.00 9.86
N SER A 401 37.70 12.43 9.75
CA SER A 401 37.33 13.73 9.16
C SER A 401 37.70 14.93 10.04
N VAL A 402 37.84 14.72 11.35
CA VAL A 402 38.24 15.77 12.31
C VAL A 402 39.73 15.65 12.58
N GLU A 403 40.50 16.58 12.04
CA GLU A 403 41.96 16.58 12.14
C GLU A 403 42.44 16.52 13.60
N GLY A 404 43.38 15.63 13.89
CA GLY A 404 43.97 15.49 15.23
C GLY A 404 43.12 14.69 16.24
N SER A 405 41.85 14.42 15.96
CA SER A 405 40.92 13.81 16.93
C SER A 405 41.36 12.41 17.39
N LEU A 406 41.82 11.54 16.48
CA LEU A 406 42.32 10.19 16.84
C LEU A 406 43.62 10.23 17.65
N PHE A 407 44.48 11.23 17.43
CA PHE A 407 45.68 11.43 18.23
C PHE A 407 45.31 11.86 19.65
N TRP A 408 44.37 12.80 19.78
CA TRP A 408 43.81 13.19 21.06
C TRP A 408 43.13 12.01 21.77
N LEU A 409 42.31 11.23 21.06
CA LEU A 409 41.65 10.04 21.61
C LEU A 409 42.66 9.01 22.14
N ARG A 410 43.78 8.83 21.44
CA ARG A 410 44.85 7.90 21.84
C ARG A 410 45.72 8.41 22.99
N LYS A 411 45.90 9.72 23.12
CA LYS A 411 46.73 10.34 24.17
C LYS A 411 46.30 9.81 25.54
N LYS A 412 47.23 9.40 26.39
CA LYS A 412 46.86 9.05 27.77
C LYS A 412 46.45 10.35 28.48
N SER A 413 45.26 10.36 29.08
CA SER A 413 44.84 11.42 29.99
C SER A 413 45.78 11.54 31.17
#